data_AF-A0A8E7B487-F1
#
_entry.id   AF-A0A8E7B487-F1
#
_cell.length_a   1.000
_cell.length_b   1.000
_cell.length_c   1.000
_cell.angle_alpha   90.00
_cell.angle_beta   90.00
_cell.angle_gamma   90.00
#
_symmetry.space_group_name_H-M   'P 1'
#
loop_
_entity.id
_entity.type
_entity.pdbx_description
1 polymer ?
#
loop_
_entity_poly.entity_id
_entity_poly.type
_entity_poly.pdbx_seq_one_letter_code
_entity_poly.pdbx_strand_id
1 'polypeptide(L)' 'MIMESSYNPEENIGKPYRRGMLPFGGAVNSRGIITQVVSEADYRHDMEILKSLV' A
#
# COMPACT_ATOMS: atom_id res chain seq x y z
N MET A 1 19.06 18.17 3.80
CA MET A 1 17.65 17.92 3.48
C MET A 1 17.58 16.56 2.85
N ILE A 2 17.11 15.54 3.56
CA ILE A 2 16.88 14.23 2.96
C ILE A 2 15.61 14.40 2.13
N MET A 3 15.76 14.36 0.80
CA MET A 3 14.63 14.26 -0.11
C MET A 3 13.94 12.94 0.23
N GLU A 4 12.87 12.98 1.03
CA GLU A 4 11.95 11.86 1.13
C GLU A 4 11.41 11.65 -0.28
N SER A 5 11.98 10.69 -1.01
CA SER A 5 11.36 10.17 -2.20
C SER A 5 10.02 9.61 -1.75
N SER A 6 8.96 10.39 -1.95
CA SER A 6 7.57 9.96 -1.76
C SER A 6 7.42 8.62 -2.48
N TYR A 7 7.33 7.54 -1.70
CA TYR A 7 7.14 6.22 -2.25
C TYR A 7 5.73 6.17 -2.82
N ASN A 8 5.61 6.11 -4.15
CA ASN A 8 4.31 5.94 -4.80
C ASN A 8 3.98 4.44 -4.92
N PRO A 9 3.09 3.89 -4.07
CA PRO A 9 2.78 2.47 -4.09
C PRO A 9 2.12 2.02 -5.41
N GLU A 10 1.46 2.93 -6.15
CA GLU A 10 0.79 2.62 -7.42
C GLU A 10 1.76 2.15 -8.50
N GLU A 11 3.04 2.54 -8.41
CA GLU A 11 4.08 2.05 -9.32
C GLU A 11 4.28 0.53 -9.25
N ASN A 12 3.76 -0.14 -8.22
CA ASN A 12 3.88 -1.58 -8.07
C ASN A 12 2.79 -2.37 -8.80
N ILE A 13 1.72 -1.73 -9.26
CA ILE A 13 0.65 -2.43 -10.00
C ILE A 13 1.22 -3.08 -11.26
N GLY A 14 0.84 -4.34 -11.50
CA GLY A 14 1.33 -5.14 -12.61
C GLY A 14 2.70 -5.80 -12.39
N LYS A 15 3.40 -5.50 -11.29
CA LYS A 15 4.67 -6.16 -10.93
C LYS A 15 4.43 -7.44 -10.12
N PRO A 16 5.29 -8.46 -10.21
CA PRO A 16 5.29 -9.57 -9.28
C PRO A 16 5.53 -9.10 -7.85
N TYR A 17 4.73 -9.58 -6.91
CA TYR A 17 4.86 -9.22 -5.52
C TYR A 17 6.20 -9.67 -4.92
N ARG A 18 6.81 -8.77 -4.15
CA ARG A 18 7.93 -9.04 -3.26
C ARG A 18 7.65 -8.43 -1.90
N ARG A 19 8.17 -9.06 -0.86
CA ARG A 19 8.05 -8.57 0.52
C ARG A 19 8.52 -7.11 0.60
N GLY A 20 7.70 -6.24 1.19
CA GLY A 20 7.97 -4.81 1.32
C GLY A 20 7.33 -3.93 0.23
N MET A 21 6.80 -4.49 -0.86
CA MET A 21 6.17 -3.69 -1.92
C MET A 21 4.77 -3.16 -1.56
N LEU A 22 4.08 -3.80 -0.61
CA LEU A 22 2.74 -3.42 -0.15
C LEU A 22 2.77 -3.05 1.34
N PRO A 23 3.43 -1.96 1.74
CA PRO A 23 3.64 -1.61 3.14
C PRO A 23 2.33 -1.31 3.90
N PHE A 24 1.33 -0.81 3.19
CA PHE A 24 0.02 -0.43 3.76
C PHE A 24 -1.11 -1.40 3.38
N GLY A 25 -0.79 -2.48 2.68
CA GLY A 25 -1.75 -3.45 2.16
C GLY A 25 -1.95 -3.37 0.65
N GLY A 26 -2.77 -4.29 0.13
CA GLY A 26 -3.05 -4.44 -1.29
C GLY A 26 -3.49 -5.87 -1.62
N ALA A 27 -3.60 -6.17 -2.91
CA ALA A 27 -4.01 -7.48 -3.39
C ALA A 27 -3.13 -7.97 -4.54
N VAL A 28 -3.00 -9.29 -4.65
CA VAL A 28 -2.36 -9.98 -5.76
C VAL A 28 -3.34 -10.94 -6.42
N ASN A 29 -3.22 -11.13 -7.74
CA ASN A 29 -3.97 -12.17 -8.43
C ASN A 29 -3.34 -13.57 -8.21
N SER A 30 -3.96 -14.61 -8.79
CA SER A 30 -3.50 -16.01 -8.67
C SER A 30 -2.10 -16.28 -9.23
N ARG A 31 -1.51 -15.35 -9.98
CA ARG A 31 -0.14 -15.41 -10.49
C ARG A 31 0.86 -14.63 -9.63
N GLY A 32 0.43 -14.07 -8.49
CA GLY A 32 1.27 -13.25 -7.63
C GLY A 32 1.57 -11.86 -8.20
N ILE A 33 0.80 -11.39 -9.17
CA ILE A 33 0.92 -10.04 -9.73
C ILE A 33 0.07 -9.07 -8.91
N ILE A 34 0.66 -7.95 -8.52
CA ILE A 34 -0.02 -6.90 -7.76
C ILE A 34 -1.13 -6.28 -8.62
N THR A 35 -2.36 -6.32 -8.14
CA THR A 35 -3.54 -5.75 -8.83
C THR A 35 -4.12 -4.54 -8.11
N GLN A 36 -3.84 -4.40 -6.82
CA GLN A 36 -4.32 -3.29 -5.99
C GLN A 36 -3.26 -2.94 -4.96
N VAL A 37 -3.18 -1.66 -4.61
CA VAL A 37 -2.29 -1.13 -3.58
C VAL A 37 -3.08 -0.18 -2.69
N VAL A 38 -2.73 -0.15 -1.40
CA VAL A 38 -3.29 0.81 -0.46
C VAL A 38 -2.30 1.95 -0.29
N SER A 39 -2.76 3.19 -0.41
CA SER A 39 -1.93 4.37 -0.17
C SER A 39 -1.71 4.59 1.34
N GLU A 40 -0.67 5.33 1.71
CA GLU A 40 -0.48 5.70 3.11
C GLU A 40 -1.64 6.53 3.65
N ALA A 41 -2.21 7.41 2.81
CA ALA A 41 -3.32 8.27 3.18
C ALA A 41 -4.59 7.46 3.49
N ASP A 42 -4.93 6.49 2.65
CA ASP A 42 -6.10 5.62 2.85
C ASP A 42 -5.92 4.77 4.11
N TYR A 43 -4.73 4.18 4.28
CA TYR A 43 -4.43 3.40 5.49
C TYR A 43 -4.56 4.24 6.77
N ARG A 44 -4.00 5.47 6.78
CA ARG A 44 -4.12 6.37 7.93
C ARG A 44 -5.59 6.73 8.20
N HIS A 45 -6.36 6.99 7.16
CA HIS A 45 -7.79 7.29 7.28
C HIS A 45 -8.56 6.12 7.92
N ASP A 46 -8.36 4.90 7.42
CA ASP A 46 -9.00 3.70 7.94
C ASP A 46 -8.62 3.44 9.41
N MET A 47 -7.36 3.68 9.78
CA MET A 47 -6.90 3.52 11.16
C MET A 47 -7.51 4.55 12.12
N GLU A 48 -7.74 5.80 11.68
CA GLU A 48 -8.45 6.79 12.50
C GLU A 48 -9.92 6.41 12.69
N ILE A 49 -10.59 5.90 11.65
CA ILE A 49 -11.95 5.36 11.77
C ILE A 49 -11.96 4.21 12.78
N LEU A 50 -11.03 3.26 12.65
CA LEU A 50 -10.96 2.11 13.55
C LEU A 50 -10.77 2.53 15.01
N LYS A 51 -9.91 3.52 15.29
CA LYS A 51 -9.73 4.08 16.64
C LYS A 51 -11.00 4.72 17.18
N SER A 52 -11.84 5.31 16.33
CA SER A 52 -13.09 5.94 16.77
C SER A 52 -14.19 4.95 17.17
N LEU A 53 -14.04 3.68 16.80
CA LEU A 53 -15.00 2.60 17.06
C LEU A 53 -14.69 1.80 18.33
N VAL A 54 -13.54 2.05 18.97
CA VAL A 54 -13.04 1.34 20.18
C VAL A 54 -12.98 2.32 21.35
#